data_AF-A0A7W0A310-F1
#
_entry.id   AF-A0A7W0A310-F1
#
_cell.length_a   1.000
_cell.length_b   1.000
_cell.length_c   1.000
_cell.angle_alpha   90.00
_cell.angle_beta   90.00
_cell.angle_gamma   90.00
#
_symmetry.space_group_name_H-M   'P 1'
#
loop_
_entity.id
_entity.type
_entity.pdbx_description
1 polymer ?
#
loop_
_entity_poly.entity_id
_entity_poly.type
_entity_poly.pdbx_seq_one_letter_code
_entity_poly.pdbx_strand_id
1 'polypeptide(L)'
;MLASIDRIGRFAAGLDFEAYLRSELHRGAIERGFEKIGEAMRIASKLDPTLSRRIPALLKIIGPRDRVIHGYDIVDDTIIWGTVQR
;
A
#
# COMPACT_ATOMS: atom_id res chain seq x y z
N MET A 1 -11.86 0.92 -3.55
CA MET A 1 -10.47 1.22 -3.96
C MET A 1 -10.19 2.71 -3.97
N LEU A 2 -10.91 3.52 -4.76
CA LEU A 2 -10.75 4.98 -4.82
C LEU A 2 -10.76 5.65 -3.44
N ALA A 3 -11.77 5.34 -2.61
CA ALA A 3 -11.84 5.87 -1.24
C ALA A 3 -10.63 5.50 -0.34
N SER A 4 -9.92 4.40 -0.62
CA SER A 4 -8.67 4.06 0.09
C SER A 4 -7.51 4.90 -0.42
N ILE A 5 -7.44 5.17 -1.73
CA ILE A 5 -6.43 6.04 -2.34
C ILE A 5 -6.58 7.47 -1.80
N ASP A 6 -7.79 8.01 -1.82
CA ASP A 6 -8.08 9.35 -1.29
C ASP A 6 -7.71 9.45 0.19
N ARG A 7 -7.98 8.38 0.96
CA ARG A 7 -7.65 8.32 2.38
C ARG A 7 -6.14 8.31 2.62
N ILE A 8 -5.38 7.53 1.84
CA ILE A 8 -3.91 7.53 1.90
C ILE A 8 -3.37 8.93 1.64
N GLY A 9 -3.84 9.58 0.56
CA GLY A 9 -3.43 10.94 0.21
C GLY A 9 -3.70 11.94 1.35
N ARG A 10 -4.88 11.86 1.98
CA ARG A 10 -5.21 12.74 3.13
C ARG A 10 -4.32 12.52 4.36
N PHE A 11 -3.92 11.29 4.65
CA PHE A 11 -3.03 11.01 5.78
C PHE A 11 -1.58 11.38 5.49
N ALA A 12 -1.16 11.39 4.23
CA ALA A 12 0.17 11.80 3.84
C ALA A 12 0.30 13.31 3.60
N ALA A 13 -0.83 14.02 3.45
CA ALA A 13 -0.85 15.44 3.13
C ALA A 13 -0.11 16.26 4.19
N GLY A 14 0.88 17.03 3.74
CA GLY A 14 1.69 17.90 4.61
C GLY A 14 2.75 17.18 5.45
N LEU A 15 2.91 15.87 5.29
CA LEU A 15 4.01 15.12 5.92
C LEU A 15 5.22 15.04 4.99
N ASP A 16 6.41 15.17 5.56
CA ASP A 16 7.63 14.67 4.95
C ASP A 16 7.92 13.22 5.43
N PHE A 17 8.95 12.60 4.84
CA PHE A 17 9.28 11.22 5.17
C PHE A 17 9.63 11.02 6.65
N GLU A 18 10.34 11.98 7.24
CA GLU A 18 10.74 11.94 8.65
C GLU A 18 9.54 12.06 9.60
N ALA A 19 8.57 12.92 9.29
CA ALA A 19 7.33 13.07 10.04
C ALA A 19 6.46 11.81 9.92
N TYR A 20 6.43 11.20 8.73
CA TYR A 20 5.80 9.90 8.51
C TYR A 20 6.45 8.80 9.37
N LEU A 21 7.79 8.67 9.35
CA LEU A 21 8.53 7.67 10.14
C LEU A 21 8.38 7.84 11.65
N ARG A 22 8.19 9.07 12.14
CA ARG A 22 7.98 9.34 13.56
C ARG A 22 6.55 9.09 14.02
N SER A 23 5.60 8.82 13.12
CA SER A 23 4.20 8.69 13.45
C SER A 23 3.63 7.32 13.10
N GLU A 24 3.58 6.43 14.10
CA GLU A 24 2.93 5.12 14.00
C GLU A 24 1.47 5.22 13.54
N LEU A 25 0.76 6.29 13.93
CA LEU A 25 -0.61 6.52 13.51
C LEU A 25 -0.70 6.75 12.00
N HIS A 26 0.16 7.61 11.43
CA HIS A 26 0.14 7.88 10.00
C HIS A 26 0.61 6.66 9.20
N ARG A 27 1.68 5.97 9.65
CA ARG A 27 2.12 4.71 9.05
C ARG A 27 1.01 3.67 9.02
N GLY A 28 0.41 3.36 10.17
CA GLY A 28 -0.66 2.38 10.25
C GLY A 28 -1.90 2.78 9.42
N ALA A 29 -2.24 4.07 9.35
CA ALA A 29 -3.37 4.53 8.55
C ALA A 29 -3.14 4.38 7.02
N ILE A 30 -1.90 4.65 6.58
CA ILE A 30 -1.46 4.53 5.19
C ILE A 30 -1.31 3.05 4.80
N GLU A 31 -0.63 2.24 5.61
CA GLU A 31 -0.50 0.79 5.46
C GLU A 31 -1.87 0.12 5.34
N ARG A 32 -2.80 0.45 6.25
CA ARG A 32 -4.19 -0.05 6.19
C ARG A 32 -4.94 0.39 4.93
N GLY A 33 -4.54 1.51 4.34
CA GLY A 33 -4.99 1.93 3.01
C GLY A 33 -4.54 0.95 1.93
N PHE A 34 -3.23 0.69 1.89
CA PHE A 34 -2.61 -0.23 0.94
C PHE A 34 -3.15 -1.66 1.07
N GLU A 35 -3.36 -2.16 2.28
CA GLU A 35 -3.98 -3.48 2.50
C GLU A 35 -5.36 -3.61 1.85
N LYS A 36 -6.22 -2.59 2.00
CA LYS A 36 -7.56 -2.58 1.39
C LYS A 36 -7.48 -2.54 -0.13
N ILE A 37 -6.50 -1.83 -0.68
CA ILE A 37 -6.26 -1.80 -2.13
C ILE A 37 -5.78 -3.16 -2.60
N GLY A 38 -4.78 -3.74 -1.94
CA GLY A 38 -4.25 -5.08 -2.25
C GLY A 38 -5.32 -6.17 -2.22
N GLU A 39 -6.23 -6.14 -1.24
CA GLU A 39 -7.35 -7.08 -1.17
C GLU A 39 -8.33 -6.93 -2.34
N ALA A 40 -8.71 -5.69 -2.68
CA ALA A 40 -9.57 -5.43 -3.84
C ALA A 40 -8.92 -5.90 -5.15
N MET A 41 -7.62 -5.68 -5.28
CA MET A 41 -6.82 -6.12 -6.43
C MET A 41 -6.68 -7.63 -6.51
N ARG A 42 -6.48 -8.31 -5.38
CA ARG A 42 -6.48 -9.78 -5.31
C ARG A 42 -7.81 -10.37 -5.79
N ILE A 43 -8.93 -9.76 -5.39
CA ILE A 43 -10.26 -10.18 -5.85
C ILE A 43 -10.39 -9.95 -7.35
N ALA A 44 -9.98 -8.78 -7.85
CA ALA A 44 -10.02 -8.46 -9.28
C ALA A 44 -9.16 -9.42 -10.13
N SER A 45 -7.94 -9.76 -9.70
CA SER A 45 -7.09 -10.75 -10.38
C SER A 45 -7.67 -12.17 -10.41
N LYS A 46 -8.48 -12.55 -9.40
CA LYS A 46 -9.17 -13.84 -9.42
C LYS A 46 -10.30 -13.86 -10.46
N LEU A 47 -10.93 -12.72 -10.71
CA LEU A 47 -11.99 -12.56 -11.71
C LEU A 47 -11.43 -12.41 -13.13
N ASP A 48 -10.30 -11.72 -13.28
CA ASP A 48 -9.56 -11.59 -14.54
C ASP A 48 -8.05 -11.85 -14.30
N PRO A 49 -7.58 -13.08 -14.53
CA PRO A 49 -6.16 -13.41 -14.38
C PRO A 49 -5.23 -12.63 -15.31
N THR A 50 -5.75 -12.05 -16.41
CA THR A 50 -4.95 -11.24 -17.33
C THR A 50 -4.63 -9.85 -16.75
N LEU A 51 -5.36 -9.42 -15.72
CA LEU A 51 -5.18 -8.14 -15.05
C LEU A 51 -3.76 -8.01 -14.47
N SER A 52 -3.20 -9.09 -13.91
CA SER A 52 -1.84 -9.11 -13.38
C SER A 52 -0.77 -8.92 -14.47
N ARG A 53 -1.05 -9.32 -15.71
CA ARG A 53 -0.18 -9.04 -16.88
C ARG A 53 -0.35 -7.61 -17.41
N ARG A 54 -1.58 -7.08 -17.37
CA ARG A 54 -1.90 -5.73 -17.86
C ARG A 54 -1.46 -4.63 -16.90
N ILE A 55 -1.40 -4.95 -15.61
CA ILE A 55 -1.00 -4.04 -14.55
C ILE A 55 0.12 -4.71 -13.74
N PRO A 56 1.38 -4.71 -14.21
CA PRO A 56 2.48 -5.32 -13.46
C PRO A 56 2.68 -4.69 -12.07
N ALA A 57 2.29 -3.43 -11.89
CA ALA A 57 2.28 -2.74 -10.60
C ALA A 57 1.35 -3.40 -9.56
N LEU A 58 0.37 -4.19 -10.01
CA LEU A 58 -0.53 -4.98 -9.18
C LEU A 58 0.23 -5.95 -8.28
N LEU A 59 1.30 -6.56 -8.80
CA LEU A 59 2.16 -7.47 -8.04
C LEU A 59 2.93 -6.74 -6.92
N LYS A 60 3.20 -5.44 -7.09
CA LYS A 60 3.87 -4.61 -6.07
C LYS A 60 2.93 -4.14 -4.96
N ILE A 61 1.61 -4.11 -5.21
CA ILE A 61 0.59 -3.71 -4.23
C ILE A 61 0.01 -4.93 -3.50
N ILE A 62 0.00 -6.10 -4.16
CA ILE A 62 -0.38 -7.38 -3.54
C ILE A 62 0.81 -7.98 -2.76
N GLY A 63 2.04 -7.84 -3.29
CA GLY A 63 3.28 -8.33 -2.66
C GLY A 63 3.64 -7.81 -1.25
N PRO A 64 3.22 -6.61 -0.78
CA PRO A 64 3.40 -6.22 0.61
C PRO A 64 2.61 -7.14 1.54
N ARG A 65 1.54 -7.78 1.07
CA ARG A 65 0.72 -8.68 1.89
C ARG A 65 1.40 -10.03 2.16
N ASP A 66 2.22 -10.53 1.23
CA ASP A 66 3.04 -11.72 1.47
C ASP A 66 4.25 -11.40 2.38
N ARG A 67 4.65 -10.12 2.44
CA ARG A 67 5.74 -9.61 3.29
C ARG A 67 5.29 -9.13 4.67
N VAL A 68 3.98 -8.98 4.89
CA VAL A 68 3.36 -8.56 6.17
C VAL A 68 2.95 -9.75 7.05
N ILE A 69 3.06 -11.00 6.57
CA ILE A 69 2.56 -12.20 7.28
C ILE A 69 3.69 -13.14 7.76
N HIS A 70 4.96 -12.79 7.58
CA HIS A 70 6.07 -13.52 8.20
C HIS A 70 6.79 -12.64 9.22
N GLY A 71 6.92 -13.19 10.43
CA GLY A 71 7.34 -12.48 11.61
C GLY A 71 8.62 -11.68 11.39
N TYR A 72 8.54 -10.38 11.66
CA TYR A 72 9.66 -9.44 11.65
C TYR A 72 10.37 -9.21 10.30
N ASP A 73 9.65 -9.25 9.17
CA ASP A 73 10.14 -8.64 7.92
C ASP A 73 9.60 -7.21 7.77
N ILE A 74 10.47 -6.23 8.04
CA ILE A 74 10.19 -4.78 8.05
C ILE A 74 9.51 -4.39 6.73
N VAL A 75 8.27 -3.88 6.83
CA VAL A 75 7.65 -3.11 5.75
C VAL A 75 8.60 -1.95 5.45
N ASP A 76 9.19 -1.95 4.26
CA ASP A 76 10.12 -0.89 3.87
C ASP A 76 9.34 0.41 3.68
N ASP A 77 9.36 1.25 4.72
CA ASP A 77 8.73 2.56 4.76
C ASP A 77 9.16 3.45 3.58
N THR A 78 10.36 3.24 3.01
CA THR A 78 10.80 3.98 1.82
C THR A 78 10.00 3.60 0.58
N ILE A 79 9.60 2.34 0.46
CA ILE A 79 8.76 1.83 -0.65
C ILE A 79 7.33 2.34 -0.49
N ILE A 80 6.78 2.27 0.73
CA ILE A 80 5.43 2.79 1.01
C ILE A 80 5.39 4.28 0.72
N TRP A 81 6.28 5.04 1.35
CA TRP A 81 6.31 6.49 1.18
C TRP A 81 6.59 6.90 -0.26
N GLY A 82 7.51 6.21 -0.94
CA GLY A 82 7.79 6.42 -2.36
C GLY A 82 6.62 6.09 -3.29
N THR A 83 5.68 5.24 -2.87
CA THR A 83 4.44 4.95 -3.61
C THR A 83 3.39 6.03 -3.38
N VAL A 84 3.42 6.71 -2.24
CA VAL A 84 2.49 7.80 -1.92
C VAL A 84 2.88 9.12 -2.60
N GLN A 85 4.18 9.37 -2.75
CA GLN A 85 4.72 10.62 -3.30
C GLN A 85 4.83 10.65 -4.84
N ARG A 86 4.48 9.56 -5.54
CA ARG A 86 4.52 9.46 -7.01
C ARG A 86 3.11 9.32 -7.58
#